data_AF-A0A1V4CJV0-F1
#
_entry.id   AF-A0A1V4CJV0-F1
#
_cell.length_a   1.000
_cell.length_b   1.000
_cell.length_c   1.000
_cell.angle_alpha   90.00
_cell.angle_beta   90.00
_cell.angle_gamma   90.00
#
_symmetry.space_group_name_H-M   'P 1'
#
loop_
_entity.id
_entity.type
_entity.pdbx_description
1 polymer ?
#
loop_
_entity_poly.entity_id
_entity_poly.type
_entity_poly.pdbx_seq_one_letter_code
_entity_poly.pdbx_strand_id
1 'polypeptide(L)'
;MPQGHPILAEFQRALQAHYTCYIMATMGMNSARAVYANAAPSNRVFIGPRDPSKHRATASMSQLELHSKMKPDGEFSDVLAKALLVEIYSEWEEYFRPRFATAIGTEKNMVRCDLLGDLRQIRNCIVHDRSTLATKHTKLTALRWSLKPGPLLVTQDMFSTFVDQANDLEVTVEP
;
A
#
# COMPACT_ATOMS: atom_id res chain seq x y z
N MET A 1 17.87 -9.99 -24.41
CA MET A 1 16.44 -9.64 -24.54
C MET A 1 16.33 -8.15 -24.32
N PRO A 2 15.60 -7.38 -25.14
CA PRO A 2 15.57 -5.93 -24.95
C PRO A 2 14.97 -5.64 -23.58
N GLN A 3 15.60 -4.69 -22.87
CA GLN A 3 15.15 -4.12 -21.60
C GLN A 3 13.64 -3.85 -21.63
N GLY A 4 12.98 -4.09 -20.49
CA GLY A 4 11.53 -4.25 -20.36
C GLY A 4 10.64 -3.33 -21.20
N HIS A 5 9.49 -3.86 -21.63
CA HIS A 5 8.52 -3.16 -22.46
C HIS A 5 8.18 -1.77 -21.88
N PRO A 6 8.10 -0.69 -22.69
CA PRO A 6 7.93 0.69 -22.19
C PRO A 6 6.75 0.89 -21.23
N ILE A 7 5.64 0.17 -21.46
CA ILE A 7 4.45 0.20 -20.57
C ILE A 7 4.74 -0.42 -19.20
N LEU A 8 5.55 -1.49 -19.13
CA LEU A 8 5.95 -2.09 -17.84
C LEU A 8 6.90 -1.15 -17.10
N ALA A 9 7.83 -0.50 -17.81
CA ALA A 9 8.67 0.54 -17.22
C ALA A 9 7.85 1.74 -16.71
N GLU A 10 6.75 2.10 -17.39
CA GLU A 10 5.81 3.13 -16.92
C GLU A 10 5.09 2.69 -15.63
N PHE A 11 4.63 1.45 -15.56
CA PHE A 11 4.02 0.89 -14.36
C PHE A 11 5.00 0.85 -13.17
N GLN A 12 6.26 0.45 -13.41
CA GLN A 12 7.31 0.46 -12.39
C GLN A 12 7.58 1.85 -11.84
N ARG A 13 7.55 2.91 -12.67
CA ARG A 13 7.67 4.29 -12.19
C ARG A 13 6.46 4.71 -11.35
N ALA A 14 5.25 4.30 -11.73
CA ALA A 14 4.05 4.56 -10.92
C ALA A 14 4.14 3.88 -9.55
N LEU A 15 4.54 2.61 -9.51
CA LEU A 15 4.82 1.86 -8.27
C LEU A 15 5.83 2.59 -7.36
N GLN A 16 6.94 3.04 -7.93
CA GLN A 16 7.96 3.79 -7.20
C GLN A 16 7.44 5.12 -6.67
N ALA A 17 6.56 5.81 -7.41
CA ALA A 17 5.92 7.03 -6.94
C ALA A 17 4.99 6.78 -5.75
N HIS A 18 4.19 5.70 -5.79
CA HIS A 18 3.36 5.29 -4.65
C HIS A 18 4.20 4.96 -3.42
N TYR A 19 5.28 4.22 -3.59
CA TYR A 19 6.20 3.91 -2.49
C TYR A 19 6.90 5.15 -1.94
N THR A 20 7.30 6.08 -2.81
CA THR A 20 7.88 7.37 -2.39
C THR A 20 6.87 8.17 -1.57
N CYS A 21 5.61 8.23 -2.01
CA CYS A 21 4.53 8.87 -1.26
C CYS A 21 4.37 8.25 0.13
N TYR A 22 4.34 6.92 0.20
CA TYR A 22 4.29 6.17 1.45
C TYR A 22 5.45 6.55 2.39
N ILE A 23 6.70 6.47 1.92
CA ILE A 23 7.89 6.78 2.73
C ILE A 23 7.88 8.23 3.21
N MET A 24 7.56 9.19 2.35
CA MET A 24 7.50 10.60 2.75
C MET A 24 6.43 10.84 3.81
N ALA A 25 5.27 10.20 3.67
CA ALA A 25 4.20 10.31 4.65
C ALA A 25 4.58 9.67 6.01
N THR A 26 5.17 8.47 6.01
CA THR A 26 5.56 7.79 7.25
C THR A 26 6.72 8.48 7.95
N MET A 27 7.69 9.01 7.20
CA MET A 27 8.75 9.87 7.75
C MET A 27 8.16 11.10 8.44
N GLY A 28 7.19 11.76 7.79
CA GLY A 28 6.47 12.90 8.37
C GLY A 28 5.72 12.53 9.65
N MET A 29 4.99 11.41 9.65
CA MET A 29 4.29 10.90 10.85
C MET A 29 5.25 10.62 12.00
N ASN A 30 6.37 9.94 11.73
CA ASN A 30 7.36 9.59 12.74
C ASN A 30 8.06 10.84 13.30
N SER A 31 8.35 11.83 12.45
CA SER A 31 8.90 13.12 12.89
C SER A 31 7.91 13.88 13.78
N ALA A 32 6.65 14.00 13.33
CA ALA A 32 5.59 14.67 14.10
C ALA A 32 5.29 13.96 15.42
N ARG A 33 5.54 12.65 15.51
CA ARG A 33 5.35 11.85 16.73
C ARG A 33 6.15 12.36 17.92
N ALA A 34 7.35 12.90 17.70
CA ALA A 34 8.21 13.40 18.77
C ALA A 34 7.55 14.54 19.57
N VAL A 35 6.66 15.33 18.94
CA VAL A 35 5.90 16.41 19.58
C VAL A 35 5.01 15.88 20.70
N TYR A 36 4.60 14.61 20.61
CA TYR A 36 3.66 13.97 21.53
C TYR A 36 4.33 12.92 22.42
N ALA A 37 5.66 12.95 22.58
CA ALA A 37 6.41 11.95 23.35
C ALA A 37 5.97 11.85 24.83
N ASN A 38 5.54 12.96 25.43
CA ASN A 38 5.05 13.05 26.81
C ASN A 38 3.52 13.22 26.87
N ALA A 39 2.79 12.66 25.90
CA ALA A 39 1.35 12.81 25.80
C ALA A 39 0.60 12.24 27.02
N ALA A 40 -0.19 13.08 27.68
CA ALA A 40 -1.15 12.65 28.68
C ALA A 40 -2.47 12.18 28.02
N PRO A 41 -3.17 11.17 28.56
CA PRO A 41 -4.43 10.67 27.99
C PRO A 41 -5.54 11.74 27.89
N SER A 42 -5.56 12.71 28.81
CA SER A 42 -6.55 13.79 28.86
C SER A 42 -6.34 14.86 27.78
N ASN A 43 -5.13 14.96 27.22
CA ASN A 43 -4.83 15.99 26.24
C ASN A 43 -5.35 15.58 24.86
N ARG A 44 -6.06 16.48 24.20
CA ARG A 44 -6.59 16.26 22.85
C ARG A 44 -5.79 17.05 21.81
N VAL A 45 -5.71 16.49 20.61
CA VAL A 45 -5.28 17.20 19.41
C VAL A 45 -6.51 17.51 18.58
N PHE A 46 -6.57 18.73 18.08
CA PHE A 46 -7.60 19.18 17.15
C PHE A 46 -6.96 19.37 15.79
N ILE A 47 -7.56 18.75 14.77
CA ILE A 47 -7.02 18.68 13.41
C ILE A 47 -7.99 19.41 12.48
N GLY A 48 -7.46 20.29 11.64
CA GLY A 48 -8.24 21.01 10.65
C GLY A 48 -7.36 21.97 9.83
N PRO A 49 -7.89 22.49 8.70
CA PRO A 49 -7.15 23.38 7.81
C PRO A 49 -7.01 24.82 8.35
N ARG A 50 -7.69 25.12 9.47
CA ARG A 50 -7.71 26.44 10.11
C ARG A 50 -7.42 26.28 11.59
N ASP A 51 -7.04 27.39 12.21
CA ASP A 51 -6.84 27.48 13.65
C ASP A 51 -8.07 26.94 14.41
N PRO A 52 -7.93 25.80 15.11
CA PRO A 52 -9.04 25.14 15.80
C PRO A 52 -9.50 25.90 17.06
N SER A 53 -8.77 26.92 17.50
CA SER A 53 -9.24 27.83 18.55
C SER A 53 -10.26 28.87 18.03
N LYS A 54 -10.24 29.13 16.72
CA LYS A 54 -11.09 30.13 16.05
C LYS A 54 -12.19 29.52 15.21
N HIS A 55 -12.09 28.21 14.94
CA HIS A 55 -13.00 27.47 14.08
C HIS A 55 -13.26 26.08 14.65
N ARG A 56 -14.41 25.50 14.31
CA ARG A 56 -14.70 24.10 14.67
C ARG A 56 -13.63 23.18 14.07
N ALA A 57 -13.03 22.34 14.91
CA ALA A 57 -12.10 21.31 14.48
C ALA A 57 -12.77 20.32 13.52
N THR A 58 -12.05 19.89 12.48
CA THR A 58 -12.51 18.86 11.55
C THR A 58 -12.51 17.49 12.22
N ALA A 59 -11.45 17.21 12.98
CA ALA A 59 -11.30 15.97 13.73
C ALA A 59 -10.61 16.24 15.07
N SER A 60 -10.75 15.30 16.01
CA SER A 60 -9.97 15.33 17.25
C SER A 60 -9.73 13.93 17.80
N MET A 61 -8.60 13.73 18.45
CA MET A 61 -8.25 12.49 19.16
C MET A 61 -7.36 12.79 20.36
N SER A 62 -7.13 11.82 21.24
CA SER A 62 -6.17 12.00 22.33
C SER A 62 -4.74 12.07 21.79
N GLN A 63 -3.87 12.83 22.46
CA GLN A 63 -2.44 12.90 22.11
C GLN A 63 -1.79 11.50 22.23
N LEU A 64 -2.19 10.72 23.24
CA LEU A 64 -1.67 9.37 23.44
C LEU A 64 -2.03 8.42 22.28
N GLU A 65 -3.29 8.48 21.84
CA GLU A 65 -3.77 7.71 20.69
C GLU A 65 -3.03 8.14 19.41
N LEU A 66 -2.92 9.45 19.16
CA LEU A 66 -2.19 9.97 18.01
C LEU A 66 -0.72 9.51 18.01
N HIS A 67 -0.04 9.63 19.15
CA HIS A 67 1.33 9.16 19.32
C HIS A 67 1.46 7.65 19.03
N SER A 68 0.50 6.84 19.49
CA SER A 68 0.51 5.40 19.25
C SER A 68 0.25 5.03 17.78
N LYS A 69 -0.70 5.70 17.12
CA LYS A 69 -1.06 5.42 15.72
C LYS A 69 0.03 5.84 14.72
N MET A 70 0.85 6.84 15.06
CA MET A 70 1.98 7.33 14.26
C MET A 70 3.29 6.56 14.49
N LYS A 71 3.29 5.45 15.24
CA LYS A 71 4.48 4.60 15.36
C LYS A 71 4.89 4.05 13.99
N PRO A 72 6.18 3.73 13.75
CA PRO A 72 6.59 2.88 12.65
C PRO A 72 5.75 1.60 12.67
N ASP A 73 5.24 1.20 11.50
CA ASP A 73 4.29 0.09 11.33
C ASP A 73 3.04 0.21 12.24
N GLY A 74 2.68 1.44 12.58
CA GLY A 74 1.45 1.78 13.30
C GLY A 74 0.25 1.86 12.36
N GLU A 75 -0.91 2.12 12.95
CA GLU A 75 -2.19 2.11 12.24
C GLU A 75 -2.24 3.09 11.06
N PHE A 76 -1.66 4.29 11.18
CA PHE A 76 -1.71 5.27 10.09
C PHE A 76 -0.85 4.85 8.88
N SER A 77 0.35 4.31 9.13
CA SER A 77 1.18 3.74 8.07
C SER A 77 0.51 2.52 7.45
N ASP A 78 -0.07 1.64 8.25
CA ASP A 78 -0.76 0.43 7.77
C ASP A 78 -1.97 0.77 6.88
N VAL A 79 -2.81 1.71 7.31
CA VAL A 79 -3.95 2.19 6.50
C VAL A 79 -3.48 2.78 5.18
N LEU A 80 -2.43 3.61 5.21
CA LEU A 80 -1.87 4.22 4.01
C LEU A 80 -1.28 3.16 3.06
N ALA A 81 -0.50 2.20 3.58
CA ALA A 81 0.07 1.12 2.79
C ALA A 81 -1.02 0.29 2.11
N LYS A 82 -2.05 -0.12 2.86
CA LYS A 82 -3.19 -0.86 2.31
C LYS A 82 -3.92 -0.08 1.21
N ALA A 83 -4.18 1.21 1.41
CA ALA A 83 -4.81 2.05 0.40
C ALA A 83 -3.99 2.11 -0.89
N LEU A 84 -2.67 2.31 -0.77
CA LEU A 84 -1.77 2.37 -1.92
C LEU A 84 -1.63 1.02 -2.64
N LEU A 85 -1.61 -0.10 -1.91
CA LEU A 85 -1.60 -1.43 -2.54
C LEU A 85 -2.88 -1.73 -3.34
N VAL A 86 -4.03 -1.26 -2.85
CA VAL A 86 -5.30 -1.35 -3.58
C VAL A 86 -5.24 -0.49 -4.85
N GLU A 87 -4.71 0.73 -4.75
CA GLU A 87 -4.55 1.64 -5.89
C GLU A 87 -3.62 1.05 -6.95
N ILE A 88 -2.43 0.60 -6.55
CA ILE A 88 -1.44 -0.04 -7.42
C ILE A 88 -2.03 -1.20 -8.21
N TYR A 89 -2.79 -2.08 -7.53
CA TYR A 89 -3.43 -3.20 -8.21
C TYR A 89 -4.51 -2.73 -9.20
N SER A 90 -5.25 -1.68 -8.84
CA SER A 90 -6.29 -1.11 -9.70
C SER A 90 -5.70 -0.46 -10.94
N GLU A 91 -4.60 0.30 -10.80
CA GLU A 91 -3.84 0.85 -11.93
C GLU A 91 -3.31 -0.25 -12.85
N TRP A 92 -2.76 -1.33 -12.28
CA TRP A 92 -2.35 -2.48 -13.07
C TRP A 92 -3.51 -3.07 -13.87
N GLU A 93 -4.60 -3.45 -13.19
CA GLU A 93 -5.68 -4.21 -13.80
C GLU A 93 -6.49 -3.41 -14.82
N GLU A 94 -6.71 -2.12 -14.56
CA GLU A 94 -7.61 -1.28 -15.35
C GLU A 94 -6.88 -0.41 -16.39
N TYR A 95 -5.60 -0.10 -16.18
CA TYR A 95 -4.86 0.79 -17.06
C TYR A 95 -3.65 0.13 -17.73
N PHE A 96 -2.71 -0.44 -16.96
CA PHE A 96 -1.46 -0.95 -17.54
C PHE A 96 -1.61 -2.30 -18.24
N ARG A 97 -2.30 -3.27 -17.63
CA ARG A 97 -2.50 -4.62 -18.18
C ARG A 97 -3.24 -4.62 -19.51
N PRO A 98 -4.36 -3.86 -19.70
CA PRO A 98 -5.01 -3.77 -21.00
C PRO A 98 -4.13 -3.10 -22.06
N ARG A 99 -3.47 -1.98 -21.71
CA ARG A 99 -2.57 -1.28 -22.64
C ARG A 99 -1.40 -2.15 -23.07
N PHE A 100 -0.81 -2.91 -22.14
CA PHE A 100 0.25 -3.86 -22.42
C PHE A 100 -0.23 -4.99 -23.34
N ALA A 101 -1.40 -5.58 -23.05
CA ALA A 101 -1.99 -6.63 -23.89
C ALA A 101 -2.19 -6.15 -25.34
N THR A 102 -2.78 -4.96 -25.52
CA THR A 102 -2.95 -4.34 -26.84
C THR A 102 -1.61 -4.12 -27.55
N ALA A 103 -0.60 -3.62 -26.84
CA ALA A 103 0.71 -3.33 -27.43
C ALA A 103 1.42 -4.58 -27.97
N ILE A 104 1.17 -5.75 -27.38
CA ILE A 104 1.76 -7.02 -27.83
C ILE A 104 0.80 -7.90 -28.65
N GLY A 105 -0.40 -7.38 -28.98
CA GLY A 105 -1.38 -8.07 -29.83
C GLY A 105 -2.07 -9.28 -29.18
N THR A 106 -2.29 -9.25 -27.86
CA THR A 106 -3.00 -10.31 -27.12
C THR A 106 -4.20 -9.77 -26.34
N GLU A 107 -4.99 -10.67 -25.74
CA GLU A 107 -6.09 -10.29 -24.84
C GLU A 107 -5.59 -10.05 -23.41
N LYS A 108 -6.23 -9.12 -22.69
CA LYS A 108 -5.90 -8.79 -21.29
C LYS A 108 -5.77 -10.03 -20.40
N ASN A 109 -6.65 -11.02 -20.59
CA ASN A 109 -6.71 -12.22 -19.76
C ASN A 109 -5.55 -13.19 -20.01
N MET A 110 -4.86 -13.08 -21.14
CA MET A 110 -3.66 -13.86 -21.45
C MET A 110 -2.41 -13.32 -20.77
N VAL A 111 -2.42 -12.03 -20.39
CA VAL A 111 -1.32 -11.38 -19.69
C VAL A 111 -1.33 -11.79 -18.22
N ARG A 112 -0.31 -12.49 -17.75
CA ARG A 112 -0.21 -13.02 -16.37
C ARG A 112 1.03 -12.49 -15.67
N CYS A 113 0.90 -12.29 -14.36
CA CYS A 113 1.99 -11.88 -13.48
C CYS A 113 1.69 -12.43 -12.09
N ASP A 114 2.46 -13.40 -11.62
CA ASP A 114 2.20 -14.07 -10.34
C ASP A 114 2.28 -13.10 -9.16
N LEU A 115 3.23 -12.16 -9.18
CA LEU A 115 3.38 -11.13 -8.14
C LEU A 115 2.11 -10.29 -7.99
N LEU A 116 1.50 -9.88 -9.11
CA LEU A 116 0.26 -9.09 -9.11
C LEU A 116 -0.97 -9.99 -8.88
N GLY A 117 -0.87 -11.28 -9.21
CA GLY A 117 -1.83 -12.30 -8.83
C GLY A 117 -1.93 -12.48 -7.32
N ASP A 118 -0.79 -12.46 -6.62
CA ASP A 118 -0.72 -12.45 -5.16
C ASP A 118 -1.23 -11.14 -4.58
N LEU A 119 -0.82 -9.99 -5.14
CA LEU A 119 -1.33 -8.68 -4.72
C LEU A 119 -2.86 -8.61 -4.82
N ARG A 120 -3.47 -9.20 -5.86
CA ARG A 120 -4.93 -9.32 -5.99
C ARG A 120 -5.56 -10.03 -4.78
N GLN A 121 -4.94 -11.09 -4.25
CA GLN A 121 -5.43 -11.80 -3.07
C GLN A 121 -5.39 -10.89 -1.85
N ILE A 122 -4.29 -10.14 -1.67
CA ILE A 122 -4.13 -9.16 -0.60
C ILE A 122 -5.17 -8.05 -0.71
N ARG A 123 -5.35 -7.48 -1.91
CA ARG A 123 -6.38 -6.47 -2.19
C ARG A 123 -7.78 -6.98 -1.85
N ASN A 124 -8.10 -8.22 -2.19
CA ASN A 124 -9.38 -8.82 -1.82
C ASN A 124 -9.55 -8.95 -0.30
N CYS A 125 -8.50 -9.36 0.41
CA CYS A 125 -8.51 -9.39 1.88
C CYS A 125 -8.74 -7.98 2.48
N ILE A 126 -8.08 -6.96 1.93
CA ILE A 126 -8.23 -5.56 2.36
C ILE A 126 -9.67 -5.08 2.15
N VAL A 127 -10.20 -5.25 0.94
CA VAL A 127 -11.49 -4.66 0.52
C VAL A 127 -12.70 -5.45 1.00
N HIS A 128 -12.63 -6.79 0.97
CA HIS A 128 -13.81 -7.65 1.21
C HIS A 128 -13.78 -8.33 2.59
N ASP A 129 -12.60 -8.59 3.15
CA ASP A 129 -12.47 -9.34 4.40
C ASP A 129 -12.04 -8.47 5.59
N ARG A 130 -12.26 -7.14 5.49
CA ARG A 130 -11.94 -6.15 6.53
C ARG A 130 -10.48 -6.27 7.00
N SER A 131 -9.57 -6.53 6.07
CA SER A 131 -8.15 -6.78 6.36
C SER A 131 -7.93 -7.95 7.34
N THR A 132 -8.70 -9.02 7.25
CA THR A 132 -8.52 -10.25 8.05
C THR A 132 -8.13 -11.43 7.18
N LEU A 133 -6.92 -11.94 7.37
CA LEU A 133 -6.37 -13.10 6.66
C LEU A 133 -6.99 -14.39 7.18
N ALA A 134 -7.58 -15.17 6.27
CA ALA A 134 -7.90 -16.57 6.49
C ALA A 134 -6.73 -17.46 6.02
N THR A 135 -6.73 -18.74 6.38
CA THR A 135 -5.70 -19.71 5.95
C THR A 135 -5.52 -19.79 4.42
N LYS A 136 -6.58 -19.50 3.66
CA LYS A 136 -6.51 -19.46 2.19
C LYS A 136 -5.69 -18.27 1.66
N HIS A 137 -5.60 -17.17 2.41
CA HIS A 137 -4.88 -15.95 2.00
C HIS A 137 -3.38 -16.01 2.28
N THR A 138 -2.90 -17.02 3.03
CA THR A 138 -1.49 -17.08 3.46
C THR A 138 -0.59 -17.82 2.47
N LYS A 139 -1.14 -18.35 1.38
CA LYS A 139 -0.38 -19.04 0.34
C LYS A 139 -0.16 -18.12 -0.85
N LEU A 140 1.00 -17.47 -0.86
CA LEU A 140 1.47 -16.62 -1.95
C LEU A 140 2.39 -17.44 -2.86
N THR A 141 2.35 -17.20 -4.17
CA THR A 141 3.15 -17.93 -5.15
C THR A 141 4.47 -17.23 -5.48
N ALA A 142 4.48 -15.90 -5.51
CA ALA A 142 5.63 -15.08 -5.91
C ALA A 142 5.98 -13.99 -4.90
N LEU A 143 4.99 -13.40 -4.23
CA LEU A 143 5.20 -12.34 -3.25
C LEU A 143 5.87 -12.90 -1.98
N ARG A 144 7.03 -12.35 -1.60
CA ARG A 144 7.88 -12.86 -0.50
C ARG A 144 7.42 -12.37 0.87
N TRP A 145 6.12 -12.42 1.14
CA TRP A 145 5.56 -12.06 2.43
C TRP A 145 5.26 -13.29 3.27
N SER A 146 5.59 -13.23 4.56
CA SER A 146 5.19 -14.26 5.52
C SER A 146 3.88 -13.85 6.18
N LEU A 147 2.78 -14.47 5.76
CA LEU A 147 1.44 -14.16 6.26
C LEU A 147 0.95 -15.21 7.26
N LYS A 148 0.24 -14.73 8.28
CA LYS A 148 -0.42 -15.57 9.28
C LYS A 148 -1.92 -15.24 9.32
N PRO A 149 -2.80 -16.20 9.64
CA PRO A 149 -4.21 -15.90 9.84
C PRO A 149 -4.40 -14.85 10.94
N GLY A 150 -5.39 -13.98 10.77
CA GLY A 150 -5.67 -12.86 11.68
C GLY A 150 -5.61 -11.50 10.98
N PRO A 151 -5.59 -10.39 11.74
CA PRO A 151 -5.51 -9.07 11.16
C PRO A 151 -4.26 -8.92 10.28
N LEU A 152 -4.46 -8.46 9.04
CA LEU A 152 -3.38 -8.07 8.15
C LEU A 152 -2.77 -6.77 8.68
N LEU A 153 -1.46 -6.79 8.92
CA LEU A 153 -0.63 -5.61 9.10
C LEU A 153 0.32 -5.55 7.90
N VAL A 154 0.33 -4.43 7.18
CA VAL A 154 1.29 -4.18 6.11
C VAL A 154 2.39 -3.28 6.67
N THR A 155 3.57 -3.86 6.90
CA THR A 155 4.73 -3.12 7.38
C THR A 155 5.43 -2.38 6.24
N GLN A 156 6.30 -1.44 6.59
CA GLN A 156 7.20 -0.79 5.63
C GLN A 156 8.10 -1.81 4.91
N ASP A 157 8.60 -2.81 5.62
CA ASP A 157 9.44 -3.88 5.02
C ASP A 157 8.67 -4.70 3.99
N MET A 158 7.40 -5.03 4.30
CA MET A 158 6.51 -5.72 3.36
C MET A 158 6.29 -4.87 2.10
N PHE A 159 5.97 -3.58 2.25
CA PHE A 159 5.77 -2.70 1.10
C PHE A 159 7.07 -2.54 0.28
N SER A 160 8.22 -2.31 0.92
CA SER A 160 9.52 -2.27 0.23
C SER A 160 9.77 -3.55 -0.55
N THR A 161 9.59 -4.71 0.09
CA THR A 161 9.76 -6.03 -0.55
C THR A 161 8.89 -6.16 -1.79
N PHE A 162 7.62 -5.72 -1.73
CA PHE A 162 6.75 -5.75 -2.89
C PHE A 162 7.28 -4.86 -4.04
N VAL A 163 7.71 -3.64 -3.73
CA VAL A 163 8.23 -2.68 -4.73
C VAL A 163 9.53 -3.18 -5.35
N ASP A 164 10.44 -3.73 -4.54
CA ASP A 164 11.69 -4.31 -5.00
C ASP A 164 11.43 -5.49 -5.94
N GLN A 165 10.51 -6.40 -5.58
CA GLN A 165 10.09 -7.48 -6.48
C GLN A 165 9.41 -6.96 -7.75
N ALA A 166 8.67 -5.86 -7.67
CA ALA A 166 7.98 -5.28 -8.81
C ALA A 166 8.94 -4.53 -9.76
N ASN A 167 10.07 -4.02 -9.26
CA ASN A 167 11.10 -3.42 -10.13
C ASN A 167 11.71 -4.44 -11.10
N ASP A 168 11.69 -5.72 -10.73
CA ASP A 168 12.11 -6.84 -11.57
C ASP A 168 10.91 -7.64 -12.12
N LEU A 169 9.71 -7.05 -12.17
CA LEU A 169 8.50 -7.78 -12.56
C LEU A 169 8.63 -8.31 -14.00
N GLU A 170 8.30 -9.58 -14.16
CA GLU A 170 8.11 -10.22 -15.45
C GLU A 170 6.63 -10.54 -15.65
N VAL A 171 6.23 -10.50 -16.92
CA VAL A 171 4.85 -10.77 -17.35
C VAL A 171 4.91 -11.89 -18.37
N THR A 172 4.11 -12.94 -18.14
CA THR A 172 3.96 -14.05 -19.07
C THR A 172 2.72 -13.87 -19.92
N VAL A 173 2.73 -14.45 -21.12
CA VAL A 173 1.56 -14.54 -22.00
C VAL A 173 1.23 -16.01 -22.14
N GLU A 174 0.09 -16.41 -21.59
CA GLU A 174 -0.39 -17.79 -21.62
C GLU A 174 -1.72 -17.84 -22.39
N PRO A 175 -1.93 -18.83 -23.27
CA PRO A 175 -3.15 -19.00 -24.05
C PRO A 175 -4.35 -19.49 -23.22
#